data_AF-A0A6H2H4Y6-F1
#
_entry.id   AF-A0A6H2H4Y6-F1
#
_cell.length_a   1.000
_cell.length_b   1.000
_cell.length_c   1.000
_cell.angle_alpha   90.00
_cell.angle_beta   90.00
_cell.angle_gamma   90.00
#
_symmetry.space_group_name_H-M   'P 1'
#
loop_
_entity.id
_entity.type
_entity.pdbx_description
1 polymer ?
#
loop_
_entity_poly.entity_id
_entity_poly.type
_entity_poly.pdbx_seq_one_letter_code
_entity_poly.pdbx_strand_id
1 'polypeptide(L)'
;MSIELRGHHLLCLLGYRGKGYSDGFCANMTGIYERLRREPETEIRLIVGPDDVCAAFPSDQPSHCENASVYRKDSEIAGLIGMLPGDTRSWSAICEAVAARVRPDDVATLCRDCRWEPYGMCREGVAHIHAAADRRLRELPQP
;
A
#
# COMPACT_ATOMS: atom_id res chain seq x y z
N MET A 1 2.32 -18.79 -1.70
CA MET A 1 1.33 -18.10 -2.54
C MET A 1 1.65 -16.61 -2.51
N SER A 2 2.01 -16.04 -3.64
CA SER A 2 2.31 -14.61 -3.77
C SER A 2 1.03 -13.77 -3.79
N ILE A 3 1.11 -12.55 -3.28
CA ILE A 3 0.09 -11.51 -3.43
C ILE A 3 0.55 -10.58 -4.54
N GLU A 4 -0.35 -10.15 -5.41
CA GLU A 4 -0.07 -9.18 -6.46
C GLU A 4 -0.47 -7.80 -5.98
N LEU A 5 0.50 -6.87 -5.98
CA LEU A 5 0.28 -5.49 -5.58
C LEU A 5 0.82 -4.52 -6.63
N ARG A 6 0.13 -3.41 -6.85
CA ARG A 6 0.62 -2.26 -7.62
C ARG A 6 1.35 -1.28 -6.72
N GLY A 7 2.20 -0.43 -7.32
CA GLY A 7 3.15 0.41 -6.59
C GLY A 7 2.54 1.24 -5.47
N HIS A 8 1.43 1.95 -5.72
CA HIS A 8 0.87 2.81 -4.68
C HIS A 8 0.25 2.05 -3.50
N HIS A 9 -0.26 0.84 -3.71
CA HIS A 9 -0.81 0.02 -2.63
C HIS A 9 0.26 -0.42 -1.63
N LEU A 10 1.54 -0.49 -2.05
CA LEU A 10 2.66 -0.71 -1.14
C LEU A 10 2.76 0.37 -0.05
N LEU A 11 2.46 1.63 -0.38
CA LEU A 11 2.41 2.72 0.62
C LEU A 11 1.03 2.87 1.26
N CYS A 12 -0.06 2.68 0.52
CA CYS A 12 -1.41 2.79 1.07
C CYS A 12 -1.66 1.80 2.21
N LEU A 13 -1.15 0.57 2.09
CA LEU A 13 -1.26 -0.44 3.15
C LEU A 13 -0.62 0.03 4.46
N LEU A 14 0.50 0.76 4.42
CA LEU A 14 1.15 1.29 5.64
C LEU A 14 0.24 2.27 6.40
N GLY A 15 -0.59 3.01 5.67
CA GLY A 15 -1.54 3.97 6.20
C GLY A 15 -2.92 3.40 6.52
N TYR A 16 -3.15 2.10 6.31
CA TYR A 16 -4.47 1.51 6.47
C TYR A 16 -4.94 1.54 7.94
N ARG A 17 -6.25 1.79 8.13
CA ARG A 17 -6.90 1.91 9.45
C ARG A 17 -8.26 1.20 9.50
N GLY A 18 -8.47 0.19 8.66
CA GLY A 18 -9.77 -0.49 8.56
C GLY A 18 -10.85 0.32 7.82
N LYS A 19 -10.46 1.37 7.08
CA LYS A 19 -11.38 2.26 6.34
C LYS A 19 -11.13 2.19 4.84
N GLY A 20 -12.20 2.21 4.05
CA GLY A 20 -12.15 2.00 2.61
C GLY A 20 -13.43 2.41 1.90
N TYR A 21 -13.65 1.88 0.70
CA TYR A 21 -14.73 2.31 -0.20
C TYR A 21 -16.09 1.63 0.05
N SER A 22 -16.07 0.45 0.68
CA SER A 22 -17.24 -0.36 1.04
C SER A 22 -16.84 -1.39 2.09
N ASP A 23 -17.80 -2.02 2.76
CA ASP A 23 -17.53 -3.07 3.75
C ASP A 23 -16.76 -4.25 3.13
N GLY A 24 -17.13 -4.64 1.90
CA GLY A 24 -16.43 -5.69 1.15
C GLY A 24 -14.98 -5.31 0.81
N PHE A 25 -14.75 -4.06 0.41
CA PHE A 25 -13.40 -3.56 0.15
C PHE A 25 -12.56 -3.53 1.44
N CYS A 26 -13.14 -3.06 2.55
CA CYS A 26 -12.48 -3.06 3.86
C CYS A 26 -12.16 -4.48 4.31
N ALA A 27 -13.07 -5.45 4.15
CA ALA A 27 -12.84 -6.84 4.52
C ALA A 27 -11.66 -7.44 3.73
N ASN A 28 -11.61 -7.21 2.41
CA ASN A 28 -10.52 -7.67 1.55
C ASN A 28 -9.17 -7.05 1.96
N MET A 29 -9.13 -5.71 2.07
CA MET A 29 -7.90 -5.00 2.42
C MET A 29 -7.42 -5.35 3.84
N THR A 30 -8.33 -5.57 4.79
CA THR A 30 -8.00 -6.07 6.13
C THR A 30 -7.41 -7.47 6.09
N GLY A 31 -7.94 -8.38 5.27
CA GLY A 31 -7.39 -9.73 5.11
C GLY A 31 -5.96 -9.70 4.58
N ILE A 32 -5.70 -8.91 3.53
CA ILE A 32 -4.36 -8.70 2.98
C ILE A 32 -3.45 -8.08 4.04
N TYR A 33 -3.86 -6.98 4.66
CA TYR A 33 -3.08 -6.26 5.67
C TYR A 33 -2.68 -7.16 6.85
N GLU A 34 -3.63 -7.90 7.44
CA GLU A 34 -3.36 -8.77 8.58
C GLU A 34 -2.45 -9.94 8.20
N ARG A 35 -2.57 -10.48 6.98
CA ARG A 35 -1.63 -11.49 6.47
C ARG A 35 -0.23 -10.93 6.39
N LEU A 36 -0.03 -9.76 5.76
CA LEU A 36 1.28 -9.12 5.67
C LEU A 36 1.87 -8.74 7.04
N ARG A 37 1.00 -8.36 7.98
CA ARG A 37 1.40 -8.10 9.36
C ARG A 37 1.86 -9.37 10.08
N ARG A 38 1.18 -10.50 9.91
CA ARG A 38 1.47 -11.76 10.62
C ARG A 38 2.57 -12.58 9.95
N GLU A 39 2.63 -12.52 8.64
CA GLU A 39 3.53 -13.29 7.77
C GLU A 39 4.32 -12.32 6.87
N PRO A 40 5.28 -11.56 7.43
CA PRO A 40 6.03 -10.54 6.68
C PRO A 40 6.94 -11.12 5.59
N GLU A 41 7.19 -12.43 5.60
CA GLU A 41 7.87 -13.15 4.53
C GLU A 41 6.94 -13.51 3.35
N THR A 42 5.67 -13.06 3.38
CA THR A 42 4.77 -13.20 2.24
C THR A 42 5.35 -12.51 1.01
N GLU A 43 5.48 -13.26 -0.08
CA GLU A 43 5.96 -12.76 -1.37
C GLU A 43 4.93 -11.82 -2.01
N ILE A 44 5.40 -10.67 -2.46
CA ILE A 44 4.66 -9.68 -3.22
C ILE A 44 5.23 -9.61 -4.63
N ARG A 45 4.39 -9.84 -5.63
CA ARG A 45 4.72 -9.58 -7.04
C ARG A 45 4.23 -8.18 -7.41
N LEU A 46 5.13 -7.33 -7.87
CA LEU A 46 4.76 -5.99 -8.33
C LEU A 46 4.12 -6.10 -9.73
N ILE A 47 2.92 -5.55 -9.89
CA ILE A 47 2.20 -5.55 -11.17
C ILE A 47 1.81 -4.14 -11.62
N VAL A 48 1.37 -4.05 -12.88
CA VAL A 48 0.76 -2.84 -13.46
C VAL A 48 -0.73 -3.08 -13.60
N GLY A 49 -1.55 -2.09 -13.19
CA GLY A 49 -3.01 -2.16 -13.27
C GLY A 49 -3.66 -2.61 -11.96
N PRO A 50 -4.96 -2.95 -11.98
CA PRO A 50 -5.69 -3.45 -10.82
C PRO A 50 -5.04 -4.69 -10.20
N ASP A 51 -5.03 -4.76 -8.87
CA ASP A 51 -4.33 -5.78 -8.10
C ASP A 51 -5.24 -6.49 -7.07
N ASP A 52 -4.67 -7.28 -6.18
CA ASP A 52 -5.44 -8.05 -5.19
C ASP A 52 -6.27 -7.16 -4.24
N VAL A 53 -5.84 -5.92 -3.99
CA VAL A 53 -6.63 -4.95 -3.21
C VAL A 53 -7.82 -4.47 -4.05
N CYS A 54 -7.62 -4.22 -5.35
CA CYS A 54 -8.67 -3.80 -6.27
C CYS A 54 -9.77 -4.86 -6.51
N ALA A 55 -9.48 -6.15 -6.28
CA ALA A 55 -10.41 -7.26 -6.57
C ALA A 55 -11.79 -7.13 -5.88
N ALA A 56 -11.86 -6.41 -4.77
CA ALA A 56 -13.10 -6.15 -4.02
C ALA A 56 -13.63 -4.71 -4.18
N PHE A 57 -13.19 -3.98 -5.21
CA PHE A 57 -13.69 -2.63 -5.47
C PHE A 57 -15.19 -2.66 -5.81
N PRO A 58 -16.03 -1.81 -5.19
CA PRO A 58 -17.46 -1.79 -5.43
C PRO A 58 -17.79 -1.51 -6.91
N SER A 59 -18.59 -2.37 -7.52
CA SER A 59 -18.96 -2.28 -8.95
C SER A 59 -19.91 -1.14 -9.28
N ASP A 60 -20.55 -0.55 -8.27
CA ASP A 60 -21.50 0.57 -8.38
C ASP A 60 -20.82 1.95 -8.23
N GLN A 61 -19.49 2.00 -8.04
CA GLN A 61 -18.72 3.23 -7.99
C GLN A 61 -17.89 3.43 -9.27
N PRO A 62 -17.60 4.69 -9.66
CA PRO A 62 -16.69 4.97 -10.77
C PRO A 62 -15.32 4.32 -10.53
N SER A 63 -14.83 3.55 -11.49
CA SER A 63 -13.49 2.96 -11.42
C SER A 63 -12.46 4.08 -11.32
N HIS A 64 -11.67 4.06 -10.25
CA HIS A 64 -10.54 4.97 -10.07
C HIS A 64 -9.20 4.28 -10.35
N CYS A 65 -9.19 2.95 -10.41
CA CYS A 65 -7.99 2.13 -10.55
C CYS A 65 -7.29 2.32 -11.91
N GLU A 66 -8.02 2.78 -12.91
CA GLU A 66 -7.51 3.04 -14.27
C GLU A 66 -7.10 4.49 -14.52
N ASN A 67 -7.21 5.37 -13.52
CA ASN A 67 -6.88 6.78 -13.69
C ASN A 67 -5.38 6.97 -13.91
N ALA A 68 -5.01 7.86 -14.84
CA ALA A 68 -3.61 8.19 -15.15
C ALA A 68 -2.80 8.64 -13.90
N SER A 69 -3.47 9.30 -12.95
CA SER A 69 -2.86 9.68 -11.67
C SER A 69 -2.43 8.49 -10.82
N VAL A 70 -3.12 7.35 -10.91
CA VAL A 70 -2.78 6.13 -10.18
C VAL A 70 -1.56 5.46 -10.80
N TYR A 71 -1.53 5.31 -12.13
CA TYR A 71 -0.36 4.78 -12.84
C TYR A 71 0.91 5.62 -12.63
N ARG A 72 0.76 6.94 -12.53
CA ARG A 72 1.86 7.84 -12.14
C ARG A 72 2.38 7.50 -10.73
N LYS A 73 1.50 7.39 -9.73
CA LYS A 73 1.89 7.00 -8.36
C LYS A 73 2.59 5.66 -8.31
N ASP A 74 2.06 4.68 -9.04
CA ASP A 74 2.63 3.33 -9.07
C ASP A 74 4.07 3.36 -9.54
N SER A 75 4.34 4.04 -10.66
CA SER A 75 5.69 4.11 -11.23
C SER A 75 6.65 4.93 -10.38
N GLU A 76 6.22 6.08 -9.84
CA GLU A 76 7.04 6.90 -8.94
C GLU A 76 7.42 6.12 -7.66
N ILE A 77 6.45 5.44 -7.03
CA ILE A 77 6.68 4.68 -5.80
C ILE A 77 7.55 3.44 -6.06
N ALA A 78 7.26 2.68 -7.12
CA ALA A 78 8.07 1.52 -7.50
C ALA A 78 9.53 1.93 -7.78
N GLY A 79 9.73 3.04 -8.50
CA GLY A 79 11.05 3.60 -8.77
C GLY A 79 11.79 3.98 -7.48
N LEU A 80 11.12 4.64 -6.53
CA LEU A 80 11.72 5.02 -5.25
C LEU A 80 12.20 3.82 -4.43
N ILE A 81 11.44 2.73 -4.38
CA ILE A 81 11.83 1.52 -3.63
C ILE A 81 12.69 0.56 -4.46
N GLY A 82 13.00 0.94 -5.70
CA GLY A 82 13.86 0.20 -6.63
C GLY A 82 13.28 -1.14 -7.06
N MET A 83 11.99 -1.18 -7.40
CA MET A 83 11.30 -2.35 -7.97
C MET A 83 10.78 -2.06 -9.37
N LEU A 84 10.76 -3.09 -10.22
CA LEU A 84 10.16 -3.07 -11.55
C LEU A 84 8.96 -4.02 -11.60
N PRO A 85 7.95 -3.77 -12.45
CA PRO A 85 6.86 -4.73 -12.66
C PRO A 85 7.38 -6.11 -13.04
N GLY A 86 6.86 -7.15 -12.39
CA GLY A 86 7.33 -8.52 -12.48
C GLY A 86 8.30 -8.92 -11.36
N ASP A 87 8.92 -7.97 -10.67
CA ASP A 87 9.76 -8.26 -9.50
C ASP A 87 8.93 -8.86 -8.36
N THR A 88 9.52 -9.83 -7.67
CA THR A 88 8.97 -10.43 -6.46
C THR A 88 9.89 -10.15 -5.28
N ARG A 89 9.33 -9.67 -4.16
CA ARG A 89 10.05 -9.47 -2.89
C ARG A 89 9.16 -9.85 -1.71
N SER A 90 9.76 -10.25 -0.59
CA SER A 90 8.99 -10.36 0.65
C SER A 90 8.45 -8.99 1.08
N TRP A 91 7.33 -8.99 1.80
CA TRP A 91 6.78 -7.77 2.37
C TRP A 91 7.77 -7.09 3.34
N SER A 92 8.50 -7.86 4.14
CA SER A 92 9.60 -7.36 4.99
C SER A 92 10.63 -6.58 4.17
N ALA A 93 11.11 -7.13 3.07
CA ALA A 93 12.08 -6.46 2.18
C ALA A 93 11.50 -5.18 1.53
N ILE A 94 10.20 -5.13 1.27
CA ILE A 94 9.52 -3.92 0.79
C ILE A 94 9.49 -2.85 1.90
N CYS A 95 9.12 -3.22 3.13
CA CYS A 95 9.15 -2.29 4.28
C CYS A 95 10.56 -1.75 4.55
N GLU A 96 11.61 -2.60 4.43
CA GLU A 96 13.01 -2.19 4.48
C GLU A 96 13.34 -1.14 3.41
N ALA A 97 12.93 -1.39 2.16
CA ALA A 97 13.17 -0.48 1.07
C ALA A 97 12.44 0.86 1.25
N VAL A 98 11.21 0.84 1.75
CA VAL A 98 10.45 2.04 2.12
C VAL A 98 11.16 2.82 3.22
N ALA A 99 11.56 2.17 4.32
CA ALA A 99 12.30 2.80 5.40
C ALA A 99 13.60 3.45 4.92
N ALA A 100 14.29 2.82 3.98
CA ALA A 100 15.55 3.33 3.44
C ALA A 100 15.38 4.52 2.48
N ARG A 101 14.29 4.54 1.68
CA ARG A 101 14.21 5.40 0.48
C ARG A 101 13.04 6.36 0.42
N VAL A 102 11.99 6.17 1.21
CA VAL A 102 10.77 7.00 1.18
C VAL A 102 10.63 7.75 2.49
N ARG A 103 10.66 9.08 2.46
CA ARG A 103 10.42 9.92 3.64
C ARG A 103 8.91 10.12 3.85
N PRO A 104 8.45 10.29 5.11
CA PRO A 104 7.05 10.58 5.37
C PRO A 104 6.49 11.76 4.55
N ASP A 105 7.31 12.80 4.32
CA ASP A 105 6.91 14.01 3.61
C ASP A 105 6.79 13.80 2.09
N ASP A 106 7.40 12.75 1.54
CA ASP A 106 7.26 12.40 0.11
C ASP A 106 5.81 12.03 -0.22
N VAL A 107 5.04 11.54 0.77
CA VAL A 107 3.62 11.19 0.61
C VAL A 107 2.81 12.37 0.10
N ALA A 108 3.08 13.60 0.55
CA ALA A 108 2.36 14.79 0.11
C ALA A 108 2.59 15.08 -1.38
N THR A 109 3.72 14.67 -1.94
CA THR A 109 4.05 14.86 -3.38
C THR A 109 3.54 13.70 -4.22
N LEU A 110 3.85 12.47 -3.80
CA LEU A 110 3.48 11.23 -4.48
C LEU A 110 1.95 11.11 -4.57
N CYS A 111 1.28 11.32 -3.43
CA CYS A 111 -0.14 11.10 -3.23
C CYS A 111 -0.98 12.39 -3.24
N ARG A 112 -0.46 13.51 -3.78
CA ARG A 112 -1.11 14.85 -3.77
C ARG A 112 -2.57 14.93 -4.25
N ASP A 113 -2.97 14.00 -5.10
CA ASP A 113 -4.30 13.87 -5.72
C ASP A 113 -5.05 12.63 -5.18
N CYS A 114 -4.65 12.09 -4.03
CA CYS A 114 -5.33 11.01 -3.33
C CYS A 114 -6.33 11.57 -2.31
N ARG A 115 -7.58 11.08 -2.32
CA ARG A 115 -8.61 11.49 -1.35
C ARG A 115 -8.24 11.21 0.12
N TRP A 116 -7.33 10.28 0.35
CA TRP A 116 -6.91 9.86 1.69
C TRP A 116 -5.70 10.64 2.23
N GLU A 117 -4.97 11.35 1.36
CA GLU A 117 -3.78 12.10 1.74
C GLU A 117 -4.07 13.16 2.81
N PRO A 118 -5.16 13.97 2.72
CA PRO A 118 -5.44 15.02 3.71
C PRO A 118 -5.69 14.51 5.14
N TYR A 119 -5.95 13.21 5.32
CA TYR A 119 -6.14 12.61 6.64
C TYR A 119 -4.82 12.26 7.35
N GLY A 120 -3.67 12.37 6.67
CA GLY A 120 -2.34 12.15 7.26
C GLY A 120 -1.97 10.68 7.53
N MET A 121 -2.91 9.74 7.43
CA MET A 121 -2.70 8.33 7.81
C MET A 121 -1.58 7.64 7.01
N CYS A 122 -1.43 7.97 5.72
CA CYS A 122 -0.35 7.44 4.89
C CYS A 122 1.03 7.94 5.33
N ARG A 123 1.14 9.24 5.65
CA ARG A 123 2.37 9.84 6.20
C ARG A 123 2.76 9.21 7.53
N GLU A 124 1.80 9.02 8.43
CA GLU A 124 2.01 8.31 9.69
C GLU A 124 2.41 6.84 9.51
N GLY A 125 1.88 6.20 8.46
CA GLY A 125 2.22 4.83 8.06
C GLY A 125 3.69 4.72 7.65
N VAL A 126 4.16 5.63 6.80
CA VAL A 126 5.58 5.69 6.44
C VAL A 126 6.43 6.01 7.67
N ALA A 127 6.04 6.99 8.49
CA ALA A 127 6.77 7.34 9.71
C ALA A 127 6.88 6.17 10.69
N HIS A 128 5.85 5.32 10.77
CA HIS A 128 5.88 4.08 11.55
C HIS A 128 6.99 3.14 11.10
N ILE A 129 7.07 2.89 9.79
CA ILE A 129 8.01 1.94 9.21
C ILE A 129 9.46 2.42 9.39
N HIS A 130 9.69 3.72 9.49
CA HIS A 130 10.99 4.28 9.88
C HIS A 130 11.33 4.01 11.35
N ALA A 131 10.36 4.13 12.25
CA ALA A 131 10.58 4.07 13.70
C ALA A 131 10.55 2.66 14.28
N ALA A 132 9.77 1.75 13.69
CA ALA A 132 9.60 0.39 14.19
C ALA A 132 10.85 -0.46 13.90
N ALA A 133 11.45 -1.04 14.94
CA ALA A 133 12.67 -1.84 14.82
C ALA A 133 12.52 -3.05 13.89
N ASP A 134 11.33 -3.66 13.86
CA ASP A 134 10.98 -4.80 13.00
C ASP A 134 10.26 -4.37 11.71
N ARG A 135 10.05 -3.06 11.51
CA ARG A 135 9.34 -2.47 10.36
C ARG A 135 7.99 -3.12 10.08
N ARG A 136 7.34 -3.64 11.14
CA ARG A 136 6.09 -4.37 11.03
C ARG A 136 4.92 -3.41 10.91
N LEU A 137 3.89 -3.83 10.17
CA LEU A 137 2.61 -3.15 10.13
C LEU A 137 2.00 -3.00 11.53
N ARG A 138 1.33 -1.87 11.78
CA ARG A 138 0.63 -1.59 13.06
C ARG A 138 -0.53 -2.56 13.26
N GLU A 139 -0.94 -2.77 14.51
CA GLU A 139 -2.26 -3.35 14.75
C GLU A 139 -3.34 -2.38 14.28
N LEU A 140 -4.42 -2.94 13.72
CA LEU A 140 -5.57 -2.13 13.35
C LEU A 140 -6.30 -1.68 14.62
N PRO A 141 -6.85 -0.44 14.65
CA PRO A 141 -7.67 0.00 15.75
C PRO A 141 -8.86 -0.94 15.92
N GLN A 142 -9.22 -1.27 17.17
CA GLN A 142 -10.43 -2.02 17.44
C GLN A 142 -11.66 -1.15 17.10
N PRO A 143 -12.74 -1.76 16.59
CA PRO A 143 -13.98 -1.05 16.28
C PRO A 143 -14.60 -0.39 17.51
#